data_AF-A0A257M4Z4-F1
#
_entry.id   AF-A0A257M4Z4-F1
#
_cell.length_a   1.000
_cell.length_b   1.000
_cell.length_c   1.000
_cell.angle_alpha   90.00
_cell.angle_beta   90.00
_cell.angle_gamma   90.00
#
_symmetry.space_group_name_H-M   'P 1'
#
loop_
_entity.id
_entity.type
_entity.pdbx_description
1 polymer ?
#
loop_
_entity_poly.entity_id
_entity_poly.type
_entity_poly.pdbx_seq_one_letter_code
_entity_poly.pdbx_strand_id
1 'polypeptide(L)'
;MTTREEAAEQLRVIRSMMERATVFRALSGETALIGGAAALGAAWVSESKTGWTWAAIWLGGLAAVLLFNLYQLVRMAAARKGRVWTSGLKLALRGALPSIIAGGFLGLLAVRSGQPSSTILAASNRILHSPQALLVIR
;
A
#
# COMPACT_ATOMS: atom_id res chain seq x y z
N MET A 1 18.77 37.77 17.16
CA MET A 1 19.25 36.51 16.57
C MET A 1 19.76 36.85 15.20
N THR A 2 21.00 36.46 14.88
CA THR A 2 21.67 36.87 13.65
C THR A 2 21.16 36.02 12.49
N THR A 3 20.99 36.60 11.30
CA THR A 3 20.57 35.89 10.07
C THR A 3 21.44 34.65 9.76
N ARG A 4 22.65 34.61 10.30
CA ARG A 4 23.59 33.49 10.20
C ARG A 4 23.19 32.28 11.06
N GLU A 5 22.64 32.51 12.25
CA GLU A 5 22.13 31.45 13.14
C GLU A 5 20.87 30.79 12.56
N GLU A 6 19.95 31.59 12.01
CA GLU A 6 18.74 31.07 11.32
C GLU A 6 19.10 30.24 10.08
N ALA A 7 20.06 30.70 9.28
CA ALA A 7 20.54 29.95 8.12
C ALA A 7 21.16 28.60 8.52
N ALA A 8 21.94 28.57 9.60
CA ALA A 8 22.55 27.35 10.11
C ALA A 8 21.49 26.35 10.63
N GLU A 9 20.44 26.84 11.29
CA GLU A 9 19.35 25.99 11.79
C GLU A 9 18.52 25.42 10.64
N GLN A 10 18.18 26.22 9.63
CA GLN A 10 17.48 25.72 8.44
C GLN A 10 18.27 24.64 7.71
N LEU A 11 19.58 24.78 7.57
CA LEU A 11 20.44 23.75 6.95
C LEU A 11 20.45 22.44 7.76
N ARG A 12 20.43 22.51 9.09
CA ARG A 12 20.28 21.31 9.94
C ARG A 12 18.93 20.64 9.75
N VAL A 13 17.86 21.42 9.69
CA VAL A 13 16.51 20.91 9.44
C VAL A 13 16.47 20.19 8.08
N ILE A 14 16.97 20.81 7.02
CA ILE A 14 17.02 20.22 5.68
C ILE A 14 17.81 18.91 5.69
N ARG A 15 19.00 18.88 6.29
CA ARG A 15 19.79 17.63 6.41
C ARG A 15 18.99 16.54 7.13
N SER A 16 18.36 16.89 8.26
CA SER A 16 17.56 15.93 9.02
C SER A 16 16.34 15.43 8.23
N MET A 17 15.74 16.26 7.38
CA MET A 17 14.64 15.88 6.49
C MET A 17 15.14 14.93 5.39
N MET A 18 16.28 15.24 4.77
CA MET A 18 16.86 14.40 3.72
C MET A 18 17.33 13.04 4.25
N GLU A 19 17.96 13.00 5.42
CA GLU A 19 18.37 11.74 6.05
C GLU A 19 17.17 10.85 6.36
N ARG A 20 16.08 11.41 6.91
CA ARG A 20 14.84 10.66 7.19
C ARG A 20 14.16 10.17 5.91
N ALA A 21 14.08 11.01 4.87
CA ALA A 21 13.45 10.65 3.60
C ALA A 21 14.23 9.55 2.86
N THR A 22 15.56 9.61 2.87
CA THR A 22 16.42 8.61 2.22
C THR A 22 16.27 7.24 2.89
N VAL A 23 16.24 7.22 4.23
CA VAL A 23 16.02 5.98 4.99
C VAL A 23 14.64 5.40 4.71
N PHE A 24 13.59 6.24 4.65
CA PHE A 24 12.25 5.79 4.30
C PHE A 24 12.17 5.23 2.88
N ARG A 25 12.86 5.87 1.90
CA ARG A 25 12.88 5.41 0.52
C ARG A 25 13.62 4.09 0.34
N ALA A 26 14.74 3.89 1.05
CA ALA A 26 15.44 2.61 1.05
C ALA A 26 14.55 1.49 1.63
N LEU A 27 13.86 1.79 2.74
CA LEU A 27 12.95 0.84 3.39
C LEU A 27 11.71 0.51 2.52
N SER A 28 11.10 1.52 1.92
CA SER A 28 9.94 1.34 1.04
C SER A 28 10.32 0.69 -0.28
N GLY A 29 11.55 0.90 -0.77
CA GLY A 29 12.06 0.30 -2.01
C GLY A 29 12.26 -1.21 -1.89
N GLU A 30 12.95 -1.67 -0.85
CA GLU A 30 13.15 -3.12 -0.60
C GLU A 30 11.81 -3.84 -0.37
N THR A 31 10.91 -3.22 0.39
CA THR A 31 9.60 -3.82 0.67
C THR A 31 8.67 -3.81 -0.55
N ALA A 32 8.77 -2.81 -1.43
CA ALA A 32 8.04 -2.81 -2.70
C ALA A 32 8.54 -3.92 -3.65
N LEU A 33 9.86 -4.15 -3.72
CA LEU A 33 10.43 -5.23 -4.53
C LEU A 33 9.98 -6.61 -4.05
N ILE A 34 10.09 -6.87 -2.74
CA ILE A 34 9.68 -8.16 -2.16
C ILE A 34 8.16 -8.32 -2.24
N GLY A 35 7.40 -7.25 -1.98
CA GLY A 35 5.95 -7.24 -2.13
C GLY A 35 5.49 -7.54 -3.56
N GLY A 36 6.15 -6.94 -4.56
CA GLY A 36 5.90 -7.22 -5.97
C GLY A 36 6.23 -8.67 -6.36
N ALA A 37 7.37 -9.19 -5.91
CA ALA A 37 7.75 -10.59 -6.14
C ALA A 37 6.76 -11.57 -5.49
N ALA A 38 6.31 -11.28 -4.26
CA ALA A 38 5.29 -12.06 -3.57
C ALA A 38 3.94 -12.01 -4.31
N ALA A 39 3.56 -10.86 -4.88
CA ALA A 39 2.35 -10.73 -5.68
C ALA A 39 2.41 -11.55 -6.97
N LEU A 40 3.56 -11.58 -7.65
CA LEU A 40 3.75 -12.44 -8.84
C LEU A 40 3.65 -13.92 -8.47
N GLY A 41 4.27 -14.34 -7.37
CA GLY A 41 4.15 -15.72 -6.87
C GLY A 41 2.71 -16.07 -6.50
N ALA A 42 2.01 -15.17 -5.80
CA ALA A 42 0.60 -15.35 -5.45
C ALA A 42 -0.27 -15.46 -6.70
N ALA A 43 -0.05 -14.62 -7.72
CA ALA A 43 -0.78 -14.68 -8.98
C ALA A 43 -0.62 -16.04 -9.67
N TRP A 44 0.60 -16.56 -9.73
CA TRP A 44 0.86 -17.86 -10.37
C TRP A 44 0.20 -19.03 -9.62
N VAL A 45 0.32 -19.06 -8.29
CA VAL A 45 -0.31 -20.11 -7.46
C VAL A 45 -1.84 -20.02 -7.47
N SER A 46 -2.36 -18.80 -7.64
CA SER A 46 -3.78 -18.50 -7.58
C SER A 46 -4.52 -18.72 -8.92
N GLU A 47 -3.81 -18.97 -10.03
CA GLU A 47 -4.40 -19.09 -11.38
C GLU A 47 -5.40 -20.25 -11.49
N SER A 48 -5.16 -21.35 -10.78
CA SER A 48 -5.99 -22.56 -10.81
C SER A 48 -7.01 -22.66 -9.68
N LYS A 49 -7.10 -21.65 -8.81
CA LYS A 49 -7.94 -21.70 -7.60
C LYS A 49 -9.00 -20.60 -7.63
N THR A 50 -10.21 -20.93 -7.21
CA THR A 50 -11.36 -20.02 -7.14
C THR A 50 -12.00 -20.05 -5.75
N GLY A 51 -12.80 -19.02 -5.43
CA GLY A 51 -13.52 -18.91 -4.17
C GLY A 51 -12.64 -18.59 -2.96
N TRP A 52 -12.90 -19.23 -1.83
CA TRP A 52 -12.23 -18.92 -0.56
C TRP A 52 -10.72 -19.23 -0.55
N THR A 53 -10.29 -20.25 -1.30
CA THR A 53 -8.87 -20.62 -1.39
C THR A 53 -8.06 -19.58 -2.17
N TRP A 54 -8.66 -18.97 -3.20
CA TRP A 54 -8.10 -17.81 -3.91
C TRP A 54 -7.90 -16.64 -2.93
N ALA A 55 -8.95 -16.30 -2.18
CA ALA A 55 -8.90 -15.22 -1.19
C ALA A 55 -7.84 -15.47 -0.10
N ALA A 56 -7.73 -16.71 0.39
CA ALA A 56 -6.76 -17.09 1.41
C ALA A 56 -5.31 -16.93 0.94
N ILE A 57 -5.00 -17.20 -0.34
CA ILE A 57 -3.66 -16.99 -0.91
C ILE A 57 -3.32 -15.51 -0.95
N TRP A 58 -4.25 -14.67 -1.42
CA TRP A 58 -4.04 -13.22 -1.49
C TRP A 58 -3.94 -12.57 -0.10
N LEU A 59 -4.79 -12.98 0.84
CA LEU A 59 -4.70 -12.56 2.25
C LEU A 59 -3.42 -13.04 2.91
N GLY A 60 -3.00 -14.27 2.65
CA GLY A 60 -1.75 -14.83 3.14
C GLY A 60 -0.53 -14.08 2.59
N GLY A 61 -0.51 -13.78 1.29
CA GLY A 61 0.53 -12.98 0.65
C GLY A 61 0.60 -11.56 1.21
N LEU A 62 -0.56 -10.90 1.37
CA LEU A 62 -0.66 -9.59 2.00
C LEU A 62 -0.11 -9.62 3.44
N ALA A 63 -0.50 -10.62 4.24
CA ALA A 63 -0.04 -10.79 5.60
C ALA A 63 1.48 -11.03 5.67
N ALA A 64 2.04 -11.84 4.77
CA ALA A 64 3.47 -12.10 4.69
C ALA A 64 4.26 -10.82 4.38
N VAL A 65 3.80 -10.02 3.41
CA VAL A 65 4.43 -8.73 3.06
C VAL A 65 4.30 -7.73 4.21
N LEU A 66 3.15 -7.68 4.90
CA LEU A 66 2.96 -6.83 6.07
C LEU A 66 3.90 -7.21 7.21
N LEU A 67 4.04 -8.51 7.49
CA LEU A 67 4.93 -9.03 8.53
C LEU A 67 6.39 -8.72 8.19
N PHE A 68 6.79 -8.89 6.94
CA PHE A 68 8.14 -8.53 6.49
C PHE A 68 8.41 -7.03 6.64
N ASN A 69 7.45 -6.18 6.27
CA ASN A 69 7.54 -4.74 6.44
C ASN A 69 7.67 -4.36 7.93
N LEU A 70 6.84 -4.96 8.79
CA LEU A 70 6.88 -4.73 10.23
C LEU A 70 8.21 -5.20 10.85
N TYR A 71 8.70 -6.36 10.44
CA TYR A 71 9.99 -6.90 10.88
C TYR A 71 11.15 -5.95 10.53
N GLN A 72 11.19 -5.46 9.28
CA GLN A 72 12.19 -4.47 8.85
C GLN A 72 12.09 -3.17 9.67
N LEU A 73 10.86 -2.70 9.93
CA LEU A 73 10.61 -1.50 10.72
C LEU A 73 11.10 -1.66 12.18
N VAL A 74 10.82 -2.82 12.80
CA VAL A 74 11.27 -3.13 14.17
C VAL A 74 12.79 -3.28 14.22
N ARG A 75 13.39 -3.98 13.26
CA ARG A 75 14.86 -4.13 13.17
C ARG A 75 15.55 -2.78 13.06
N MET A 76 15.04 -1.87 12.22
CA MET A 76 15.61 -0.54 12.07
C MET A 76 15.38 0.36 13.28
N ALA A 77 14.21 0.27 13.92
CA ALA A 77 13.92 1.01 15.14
C ALA A 77 14.81 0.56 16.31
N ALA A 78 15.05 -0.75 16.43
CA ALA A 78 15.99 -1.32 17.39
C ALA A 78 17.43 -0.84 17.14
N ALA A 79 17.86 -0.81 15.88
CA ALA A 79 19.20 -0.31 15.51
C ALA A 79 19.39 1.19 15.79
N ARG A 80 18.30 1.99 15.77
CA ARG A 80 18.36 3.45 15.96
C ARG A 80 17.92 3.93 17.35
N LYS A 81 17.68 3.02 18.31
CA LYS A 81 17.09 3.32 19.65
C LYS A 81 15.84 4.23 19.57
N GLY A 82 15.11 4.16 18.46
CA GLY A 82 13.98 5.04 18.16
C GLY A 82 12.65 4.36 18.40
N ARG A 83 11.60 5.13 18.70
CA ARG A 83 10.22 4.62 18.80
C ARG A 83 9.75 4.18 17.40
N VAL A 84 9.37 2.91 17.26
CA VAL A 84 8.67 2.38 16.06
C VAL A 84 7.40 3.19 15.71
N TRP A 85 6.78 3.81 16.71
CA TRP A 85 5.55 4.58 16.59
C TRP A 85 5.85 6.07 16.37
N THR A 86 6.28 6.42 15.16
CA THR A 86 6.50 7.82 14.76
C THR A 86 5.22 8.47 14.23
N SER A 87 5.12 9.80 14.33
CA SER A 87 3.98 10.57 13.79
C SER A 87 3.76 10.31 12.29
N GLY A 88 4.85 10.10 11.53
CA GLY A 88 4.80 9.75 10.11
C GLY A 88 4.11 8.41 9.82
N LEU A 89 4.31 7.39 10.66
CA LEU A 89 3.64 6.10 10.50
C LEU A 89 2.13 6.22 10.75
N LYS A 90 1.71 7.00 11.76
CA LYS A 90 0.28 7.28 12.02
C LYS A 90 -0.38 7.99 10.85
N LEU A 91 0.32 8.96 10.24
CA LEU A 91 -0.19 9.70 9.10
C LEU A 91 -0.30 8.81 7.85
N ALA A 92 0.72 7.99 7.59
CA ALA A 92 0.71 7.01 6.52
C ALA A 92 -0.42 5.97 6.70
N LEU A 93 -0.60 5.46 7.92
CA LEU A 93 -1.72 4.58 8.26
C LEU A 93 -3.05 5.27 8.03
N ARG A 94 -3.26 6.50 8.49
CA ARG A 94 -4.53 7.24 8.25
C ARG A 94 -4.81 7.45 6.76
N GLY A 95 -3.78 7.65 5.94
CA GLY A 95 -3.94 7.77 4.49
C GLY A 95 -4.22 6.45 3.79
N ALA A 96 -3.56 5.37 4.21
CA ALA A 96 -3.65 4.05 3.56
C ALA A 96 -4.83 3.20 4.05
N LEU A 97 -5.25 3.36 5.31
CA LEU A 97 -6.39 2.63 5.90
C LEU A 97 -7.67 2.70 5.05
N PRO A 98 -8.15 3.87 4.59
CA PRO A 98 -9.40 3.93 3.84
C PRO A 98 -9.33 3.15 2.51
N SER A 99 -8.20 3.18 1.80
CA SER A 99 -8.06 2.42 0.54
C SER A 99 -7.95 0.91 0.80
N ILE A 100 -7.24 0.49 1.86
CA ILE A 100 -7.13 -0.92 2.24
C ILE A 100 -8.49 -1.48 2.66
N ILE A 101 -9.26 -0.72 3.44
CA ILE A 101 -10.61 -1.12 3.89
C ILE A 101 -11.55 -1.23 2.69
N ALA A 102 -11.58 -0.21 1.81
CA ALA A 102 -12.42 -0.22 0.62
C ALA A 102 -12.06 -1.38 -0.32
N GLY A 103 -10.77 -1.58 -0.62
CA GLY A 103 -10.30 -2.67 -1.46
C GLY A 103 -10.57 -4.06 -0.87
N GLY A 104 -10.33 -4.23 0.43
CA GLY A 104 -10.61 -5.49 1.13
C GLY A 104 -12.11 -5.83 1.17
N PHE A 105 -12.96 -4.83 1.40
CA PHE A 105 -14.41 -5.01 1.38
C PHE A 105 -14.93 -5.41 0.00
N LEU A 106 -14.47 -4.72 -1.06
CA LEU A 106 -14.81 -5.07 -2.45
C LEU A 106 -14.32 -6.46 -2.84
N GLY A 107 -13.10 -6.83 -2.43
CA GLY A 107 -12.54 -8.16 -2.66
C GLY A 107 -13.35 -9.28 -2.00
N LEU A 108 -13.79 -9.08 -0.74
CA LEU A 108 -14.63 -10.04 -0.03
C LEU A 108 -16.02 -10.19 -0.67
N LEU A 109 -16.61 -9.09 -1.16
CA LEU A 109 -17.88 -9.13 -1.90
C LEU A 109 -17.74 -9.88 -3.24
N ALA A 110 -16.63 -9.71 -3.94
CA ALA A 110 -16.35 -10.44 -5.17
C ALA A 110 -16.25 -11.95 -4.92
N VAL A 111 -15.54 -12.36 -3.86
CA VAL A 111 -15.42 -13.77 -3.47
C VAL A 111 -16.77 -14.35 -3.04
N ARG A 112 -17.56 -13.60 -2.26
CA ARG A 112 -18.88 -14.03 -1.80
C ARG A 112 -19.91 -14.16 -2.93
N SER A 113 -19.83 -13.29 -3.93
CA SER A 113 -20.77 -13.31 -5.07
C SER A 113 -20.50 -14.45 -6.05
N GLY A 114 -19.36 -15.17 -5.92
CA GLY A 114 -19.00 -16.28 -6.81
C GLY A 114 -18.89 -15.89 -8.27
N GLN A 115 -18.85 -14.59 -8.58
CA GLN A 115 -18.86 -14.11 -9.96
C GLN A 115 -17.50 -14.38 -10.61
N PRO A 116 -17.50 -14.99 -11.81
CA PRO A 116 -16.27 -15.19 -12.56
C PRO A 116 -15.64 -13.82 -12.90
N SER A 117 -14.31 -13.74 -12.89
CA SER A 117 -13.55 -12.52 -13.17
C SER A 117 -13.92 -11.80 -14.49
N SER A 118 -14.55 -12.53 -15.42
CA SER A 118 -15.09 -12.00 -16.68
C SER A 118 -16.23 -10.99 -16.49
N THR A 119 -17.05 -11.10 -15.44
CA THR A 119 -18.21 -10.23 -15.23
C THR A 119 -17.81 -8.87 -14.64
N ILE A 120 -16.77 -8.83 -13.81
CA ILE A 120 -16.21 -7.60 -13.24
C ILE A 120 -15.50 -6.78 -14.33
N LEU A 121 -14.73 -7.45 -15.20
CA LEU A 121 -14.14 -6.83 -16.40
C LEU A 121 -15.22 -6.32 -17.37
N ALA A 122 -16.31 -7.08 -17.57
CA ALA A 122 -17.43 -6.64 -18.39
C ALA A 122 -18.18 -5.42 -17.79
N ALA A 123 -18.36 -5.36 -16.47
CA ALA A 123 -18.98 -4.21 -15.80
C ALA A 123 -18.12 -2.95 -15.88
N SER A 124 -16.80 -3.11 -15.71
CA SER A 124 -15.82 -2.01 -15.79
C SER A 124 -15.74 -1.44 -17.21
N ASN A 125 -15.78 -2.31 -18.22
CA ASN A 125 -15.81 -1.92 -19.62
C ASN A 125 -17.14 -1.23 -20.02
N ARG A 126 -18.27 -1.64 -19.42
CA ARG A 126 -19.59 -1.03 -19.67
C ARG A 126 -19.71 0.40 -19.10
N ILE A 127 -19.00 0.68 -18.00
CA ILE A 127 -18.89 2.03 -17.41
C ILE A 127 -18.00 2.93 -18.28
N LEU A 128 -16.92 2.40 -18.85
CA LEU A 128 -16.01 3.17 -19.71
C LEU A 128 -16.63 3.49 -21.10
N HIS A 129 -17.50 2.60 -21.61
CA HIS A 129 -18.19 2.75 -22.89
C HIS A 129 -19.59 3.37 -22.81
N SER A 130 -19.96 4.01 -21.70
CA SER A 130 -21.22 4.77 -21.60
C SER A 130 -20.98 6.29 -21.69
N PRO A 131 -20.62 6.86 -22.87
CA PRO A 131 -20.73 8.30 -23.10
C PRO A 131 -22.21 8.77 -23.16
N GLN A 132 -23.18 7.85 -23.01
CA GLN A 132 -24.59 8.12 -23.26
C GLN A 132 -25.36 8.56 -22.01
N ALA A 133 -24.77 8.45 -20.81
CA ALA A 133 -25.41 8.91 -19.57
C ALA A 133 -25.32 10.44 -19.35
N LEU A 134 -24.43 11.14 -20.07
CA LEU A 134 -24.25 12.60 -19.95
C LEU A 134 -25.12 13.41 -20.93
N LEU A 135 -25.82 12.78 -21.87
CA LEU A 135 -26.65 13.45 -22.88
C LEU A 135 -28.14 13.54 -22.53
N VAL A 136 -28.57 13.01 -21.39
CA VAL A 136 -29.98 13.02 -20.93
C VAL A 136 -30.29 14.17 -19.94
N ILE A 137 -29.29 15.00 -19.60
CA ILE A 137 -29.50 16.26 -18.85
C ILE A 137 -29.41 17.45 -19.83
N ARG A 138 -30.22 17.43 -20.89
CA ARG A 138 -30.55 18.64 -21.65
C ARG A 138 -32.00 18.63 -22.09
#